data_AF-A0A383DQR1-F1
#
_entry.id   AF-A0A383DQR1-F1
#
_cell.length_a   1.000
_cell.length_b   1.000
_cell.length_c   1.000
_cell.angle_alpha   90.00
_cell.angle_beta   90.00
_cell.angle_gamma   90.00
#
_symmetry.space_group_name_H-M   'P 1'
#
loop_
_entity.id
_entity.type
_entity.pdbx_description
1 polymer ?
#
loop_
_entity_poly.entity_id
_entity_poly.type
_entity_poly.pdbx_seq_one_letter_code
_entity_poly.pdbx_strand_id
1 'polypeptide(L)'
;ISGSGWYWVDSGISPSADIWYNVQGSWGVGGLKIYINGELKATNPNYTGGIPSDGDHFIGSGNQPNSGLDGNIDEVAIWNSALTAPEITDLYYSGSPLDVTSNSGVYTSSANLIGYWRFEENSGTTTTYDLSSNGNHGTINGATYSTDVPLQPATSFSITGTSGFRMLSSPVSGTIYADLLEELWTQGMAGSDDPNHGAANVWTRSSSSSSWQALTDLDNDTYTAGDGILVYVF
;
A
#
# COMPACT_ATOMS: atom_id res chain seq x y z
N ILE A 1 22.73 17.43 27.28
CA ILE A 1 23.23 17.61 25.89
C ILE A 1 22.06 18.12 25.07
N SER A 2 21.93 19.44 24.95
CA SER A 2 20.87 20.10 24.17
C SER A 2 21.49 20.57 22.85
N GLY A 3 21.45 19.71 21.83
CA GLY A 3 21.87 20.06 20.48
C GLY A 3 20.73 20.79 19.78
N SER A 4 20.87 22.11 19.61
CA SER A 4 19.99 22.93 18.77
C SER A 4 20.28 22.66 17.29
N GLY A 5 19.85 21.50 16.80
CA GLY A 5 19.97 21.11 15.40
C GLY A 5 18.66 20.54 14.90
N TRP A 6 18.38 20.74 13.61
CA TRP A 6 17.31 20.01 12.94
C TRP A 6 17.65 18.52 12.94
N TYR A 7 16.65 17.69 13.21
CA TYR A 7 16.75 16.25 13.04
C TYR A 7 15.94 15.87 11.82
N TRP A 8 16.54 15.12 10.91
CA TRP A 8 15.89 14.64 9.70
C TRP A 8 16.24 13.19 9.44
N VAL A 9 15.43 12.57 8.60
CA VAL A 9 15.69 11.26 8.01
C VAL A 9 15.43 11.41 6.51
N ASP A 10 16.33 10.87 5.69
CA ASP A 10 16.20 10.87 4.24
C ASP A 10 15.90 9.44 3.80
N SER A 11 14.80 9.25 3.06
CA SER A 11 14.44 7.93 2.54
C SER A 11 15.42 7.42 1.48
N GLY A 12 16.21 8.31 0.87
CA GLY A 12 17.07 7.99 -0.27
C GLY A 12 16.29 7.68 -1.55
N ILE A 13 14.97 7.82 -1.55
CA ILE A 13 14.10 7.62 -2.71
C ILE A 13 13.89 8.95 -3.43
N SER A 14 14.15 8.95 -4.74
CA SER A 14 13.70 10.00 -5.65
C SER A 14 12.34 9.60 -6.23
N PRO A 15 11.22 10.20 -5.76
CA PRO A 15 9.90 9.84 -6.27
C PRO A 15 9.77 10.21 -7.74
N SER A 16 9.12 9.34 -8.51
CA SER A 16 8.71 9.66 -9.87
C SER A 16 7.40 10.44 -9.85
N ALA A 17 7.23 11.38 -10.77
CA ALA A 17 5.96 12.10 -10.93
C ALA A 17 4.84 11.12 -11.31
N ASP A 18 3.60 11.48 -10.94
CA ASP A 18 2.38 10.73 -11.27
C ASP A 18 2.36 9.27 -10.77
N ILE A 19 3.08 8.99 -9.67
CA ILE A 19 3.09 7.70 -8.98
C ILE A 19 2.70 7.91 -7.52
N TRP A 20 1.75 7.10 -7.05
CA TRP A 20 1.36 7.06 -5.64
C TRP A 20 2.43 6.36 -4.79
N TYR A 21 2.76 6.97 -3.66
CA TYR A 21 3.64 6.40 -2.65
C TYR A 21 2.93 6.41 -1.30
N ASN A 22 3.00 5.29 -0.58
CA ASN A 22 2.60 5.28 0.81
C ASN A 22 3.81 5.70 1.67
N VAL A 23 3.66 6.77 2.45
CA VAL A 23 4.72 7.33 3.28
C VAL A 23 4.29 7.28 4.73
N GLN A 24 5.12 6.68 5.58
CA GLN A 24 4.86 6.60 7.02
C GLN A 24 6.10 7.04 7.79
N GLY A 25 5.88 7.90 8.78
CA GLY A 25 6.94 8.43 9.64
C GLY A 25 6.69 8.10 11.10
N SER A 26 7.74 7.87 11.87
CA SER A 26 7.64 7.82 13.33
C SER A 26 8.78 8.59 13.98
N TRP A 27 8.52 9.10 15.18
CA TRP A 27 9.49 9.80 16.01
C TRP A 27 9.25 9.47 17.48
N GLY A 28 10.20 9.84 18.36
CA GLY A 28 10.13 9.58 19.80
C GLY A 28 11.31 8.76 20.29
N VAL A 29 11.14 8.02 21.39
CA VAL A 29 12.23 7.29 22.07
C VAL A 29 13.03 6.34 21.16
N GLY A 30 12.43 5.87 20.06
CA GLY A 30 13.05 4.99 19.08
C GLY A 30 13.78 5.69 17.93
N GLY A 31 13.92 7.02 17.96
CA GLY A 31 14.48 7.80 16.84
C GLY A 31 13.43 8.20 15.81
N LEU A 32 13.87 8.96 14.80
CA LEU A 32 13.10 9.15 13.57
C LEU A 32 13.20 7.89 12.71
N LYS A 33 12.11 7.52 12.06
CA LYS A 33 12.08 6.49 11.02
C LYS A 33 11.18 6.93 9.88
N ILE A 34 11.54 6.56 8.66
CA ILE A 34 10.71 6.75 7.47
C ILE A 34 10.55 5.43 6.73
N TYR A 35 9.32 5.13 6.37
CA TYR A 35 8.93 3.96 5.60
C TYR A 35 8.30 4.44 4.30
N ILE A 36 8.66 3.78 3.20
CA ILE A 36 8.08 4.02 1.88
C ILE A 36 7.54 2.68 1.39
N ASN A 37 6.26 2.64 1.03
CA ASN A 37 5.58 1.45 0.52
C ASN A 37 5.73 0.25 1.47
N GLY A 38 5.51 0.49 2.77
CA GLY A 38 5.62 -0.52 3.83
C GLY A 38 7.04 -0.91 4.25
N GLU A 39 8.09 -0.43 3.56
CA GLU A 39 9.48 -0.80 3.85
C GLU A 39 10.22 0.32 4.59
N LEU A 40 10.95 -0.03 5.65
CA LEU A 40 11.82 0.91 6.36
C LEU A 40 12.96 1.36 5.45
N LYS A 41 13.03 2.66 5.14
CA LYS A 41 14.09 3.22 4.29
C LYS A 41 15.26 3.77 5.09
N ALA A 42 14.98 4.47 6.19
CA ALA A 42 16.05 5.07 6.99
C ALA A 42 15.62 5.34 8.44
N THR A 43 16.63 5.53 9.29
CA THR A 43 16.46 5.88 10.71
C THR A 43 17.43 6.98 11.13
N ASN A 44 17.03 7.80 12.11
CA ASN A 44 17.92 8.72 12.81
C ASN A 44 17.69 8.59 14.33
N PRO A 45 18.59 7.94 15.08
CA PRO A 45 18.40 7.68 16.50
C PRO A 45 18.60 8.91 17.38
N ASN A 46 19.07 10.03 16.83
CA ASN A 46 19.50 11.17 17.64
C ASN A 46 18.35 12.06 18.14
N TYR A 47 17.14 11.86 17.63
CA TYR A 47 15.94 12.56 18.09
C TYR A 47 15.07 11.64 18.93
N THR A 48 14.84 12.01 20.19
CA THR A 48 14.01 11.25 21.13
C THR A 48 12.85 12.03 21.72
N GLY A 49 12.58 13.23 21.19
CA GLY A 49 11.53 14.13 21.65
C GLY A 49 10.15 13.87 21.05
N GLY A 50 9.15 14.65 21.50
CA GLY A 50 7.82 14.74 20.90
C GLY A 50 7.65 15.98 20.01
N ILE A 51 6.46 16.17 19.44
CA ILE A 51 6.17 17.26 18.49
C ILE A 51 6.66 18.60 19.07
N PRO A 52 7.51 19.34 18.33
CA PRO A 52 8.19 20.52 18.86
C PRO A 52 7.31 21.79 18.92
N SER A 53 6.08 21.75 18.39
CA SER A 53 5.19 22.92 18.34
C SER A 53 3.72 22.53 18.52
N ASP A 54 2.99 23.42 19.19
CA ASP A 54 1.54 23.43 19.41
C ASP A 54 0.80 24.37 18.44
N GLY A 55 1.48 24.90 17.41
CA GLY A 55 0.88 25.77 16.40
C GLY A 55 -0.02 25.04 15.40
N ASP A 56 -0.56 25.79 14.45
CA ASP A 56 -1.36 25.21 13.36
C ASP A 56 -0.51 24.25 12.52
N HIS A 57 -1.08 23.07 12.26
CA HIS A 57 -0.48 22.03 11.43
C HIS A 57 -1.11 22.06 10.04
N PHE A 58 -0.29 21.88 9.02
CA PHE A 58 -0.72 21.94 7.62
C PHE A 58 -0.48 20.58 6.95
N ILE A 59 -1.40 20.17 6.09
CA ILE A 59 -1.27 19.02 5.19
C ILE A 59 -1.05 19.57 3.78
N GLY A 60 -0.07 19.02 3.05
CA GLY A 60 0.25 19.45 1.69
C GLY A 60 0.99 20.79 1.58
N SER A 61 1.45 21.38 2.69
CA SER A 61 2.33 22.55 2.68
C SER A 61 3.26 22.56 3.90
N GLY A 62 4.46 23.08 3.73
CA GLY A 62 5.36 23.44 4.83
C GLY A 62 5.12 24.85 5.36
N ASN A 63 6.03 25.32 6.23
CA ASN A 63 6.00 26.65 6.84
C ASN A 63 6.77 27.73 6.04
N GLN A 64 7.21 27.41 4.83
CA GLN A 64 7.96 28.32 3.95
C GLN A 64 7.11 28.75 2.74
N PRO A 65 7.35 29.94 2.15
CA PRO A 65 6.74 30.31 0.88
C PRO A 65 7.02 29.25 -0.20
N ASN A 66 6.01 28.94 -1.01
CA ASN A 66 6.09 27.96 -2.11
C ASN A 66 6.49 26.54 -1.66
N SER A 67 6.13 26.13 -0.44
CA SER A 67 6.35 24.78 0.07
C SER A 67 5.13 23.85 -0.09
N GLY A 68 4.19 24.25 -0.95
CA GLY A 68 3.04 23.43 -1.30
C GLY A 68 3.46 22.18 -2.08
N LEU A 69 2.83 21.05 -1.78
CA LEU A 69 2.94 19.85 -2.59
C LEU A 69 2.23 20.08 -3.93
N ASP A 70 2.92 19.79 -5.02
CA ASP A 70 2.34 19.68 -6.36
C ASP A 70 2.00 18.20 -6.60
N GLY A 71 0.83 17.78 -6.14
CA GLY A 71 0.38 16.39 -6.21
C GLY A 71 -0.85 16.10 -5.36
N ASN A 72 -1.32 14.85 -5.43
CA ASN A 72 -2.48 14.37 -4.69
C ASN A 72 -2.05 13.82 -3.31
N ILE A 73 -2.93 13.94 -2.32
CA ILE A 73 -2.77 13.38 -0.97
C ILE A 73 -4.05 12.62 -0.64
N ASP A 74 -3.90 11.45 -0.04
CA ASP A 74 -4.99 10.60 0.38
C ASP A 74 -4.65 9.90 1.71
N GLU A 75 -5.68 9.49 2.45
CA GLU A 75 -5.58 8.63 3.64
C GLU A 75 -4.59 9.12 4.73
N VAL A 76 -4.67 10.40 5.10
CA VAL A 76 -3.78 11.00 6.11
C VAL A 76 -4.24 10.63 7.51
N ALA A 77 -3.39 9.94 8.25
CA ALA A 77 -3.65 9.58 9.64
C ALA A 77 -2.45 9.89 10.56
N ILE A 78 -2.75 10.23 11.81
CA ILE A 78 -1.74 10.53 12.84
C ILE A 78 -2.11 9.77 14.11
N TRP A 79 -1.09 9.19 14.76
CA TRP A 79 -1.22 8.47 16.03
C TRP A 79 -0.35 9.10 17.11
N ASN A 80 -0.75 8.94 18.38
CA ASN A 80 0.05 9.34 19.54
C ASN A 80 1.16 8.32 19.89
N SER A 81 1.28 7.23 19.13
CA SER A 81 2.26 6.17 19.29
C SER A 81 2.83 5.74 17.95
N ALA A 82 4.11 5.34 17.92
CA ALA A 82 4.68 4.72 16.73
C ALA A 82 4.02 3.37 16.45
N LEU A 83 3.56 3.18 15.22
CA LEU A 83 3.06 1.89 14.73
C LEU A 83 4.20 0.86 14.67
N THR A 84 3.86 -0.41 14.87
CA THR A 84 4.82 -1.50 14.70
C THR A 84 5.08 -1.78 13.22
N ALA A 85 6.22 -2.39 12.89
CA ALA A 85 6.54 -2.74 11.50
C ALA A 85 5.50 -3.67 10.84
N PRO A 86 4.91 -4.66 11.55
CA PRO A 86 3.81 -5.44 11.00
C PRO A 86 2.56 -4.60 10.69
N GLU A 87 2.19 -3.65 11.55
CA GLU A 87 1.04 -2.75 11.31
C GLU A 87 1.29 -1.83 10.11
N ILE A 88 2.50 -1.29 9.99
CA ILE A 88 2.96 -0.50 8.83
C ILE A 88 2.79 -1.26 7.51
N THR A 89 3.22 -2.53 7.51
CA THR A 89 3.09 -3.45 6.39
C THR A 89 1.62 -3.75 6.10
N ASP A 90 0.81 -4.01 7.13
CA ASP A 90 -0.63 -4.30 7.00
C ASP A 90 -1.40 -3.12 6.40
N LEU A 91 -1.11 -1.89 6.86
CA LEU A 91 -1.68 -0.67 6.30
C LEU A 91 -1.34 -0.45 4.82
N TYR A 92 -0.16 -0.87 4.38
CA TYR A 92 0.25 -0.77 2.98
C TYR A 92 -0.34 -1.90 2.10
N TYR A 93 -0.30 -3.16 2.56
CA TYR A 93 -0.67 -4.32 1.75
C TYR A 93 -2.14 -4.74 1.83
N SER A 94 -2.93 -4.19 2.76
CA SER A 94 -4.36 -4.54 2.93
C SER A 94 -5.24 -4.21 1.72
N GLY A 95 -4.73 -3.46 0.74
CA GLY A 95 -5.24 -3.33 -0.62
C GLY A 95 -6.49 -2.45 -0.79
N SER A 96 -7.17 -2.15 0.30
CA SER A 96 -8.14 -1.08 0.47
C SER A 96 -7.59 -0.23 1.61
N PRO A 97 -7.85 1.08 1.67
CA PRO A 97 -7.52 1.82 2.87
C PRO A 97 -8.15 1.10 4.07
N LEU A 98 -7.28 0.53 4.90
CA LEU A 98 -7.70 -0.08 6.15
C LEU A 98 -8.36 1.04 6.96
N ASP A 99 -9.59 0.82 7.41
CA ASP A 99 -10.23 1.77 8.29
C ASP A 99 -9.48 1.81 9.62
N VAL A 100 -8.60 2.81 9.77
CA VAL A 100 -7.74 2.97 10.94
C VAL A 100 -8.49 3.36 12.20
N THR A 101 -9.80 3.63 12.11
CA THR A 101 -10.67 3.94 13.25
C THR A 101 -11.04 2.72 14.09
N SER A 102 -10.75 1.51 13.61
CA SER A 102 -11.01 0.27 14.35
C SER A 102 -9.87 -0.73 14.20
N ASN A 103 -9.66 -1.57 15.22
CA ASN A 103 -8.67 -2.64 15.16
C ASN A 103 -9.13 -3.74 14.20
N SER A 104 -8.24 -4.22 13.34
CA SER A 104 -8.51 -5.28 12.38
C SER A 104 -7.22 -5.99 12.00
N GLY A 105 -7.25 -7.32 11.94
CA GLY A 105 -6.07 -8.11 11.59
C GLY A 105 -4.89 -7.86 12.52
N VAL A 106 -3.76 -7.42 11.95
CA VAL A 106 -2.53 -7.11 12.69
C VAL A 106 -2.55 -5.68 13.24
N TYR A 107 -3.32 -4.78 12.60
CA TYR A 107 -3.54 -3.42 13.08
C TYR A 107 -4.32 -3.37 14.40
N THR A 108 -3.68 -2.88 15.46
CA THR A 108 -4.25 -2.80 16.81
C THR A 108 -4.12 -1.43 17.47
N SER A 109 -3.77 -0.40 16.68
CA SER A 109 -3.45 0.94 17.15
C SER A 109 -4.58 1.97 17.04
N SER A 110 -5.83 1.56 16.80
CA SER A 110 -6.96 2.51 16.65
C SER A 110 -7.19 3.37 17.90
N ALA A 111 -6.92 2.86 19.10
CA ALA A 111 -7.04 3.61 20.35
C ALA A 111 -6.04 4.79 20.45
N ASN A 112 -4.99 4.79 19.63
CA ASN A 112 -3.94 5.79 19.60
C ASN A 112 -4.13 6.81 18.46
N LEU A 113 -5.17 6.64 17.64
CA LEU A 113 -5.47 7.53 16.51
C LEU A 113 -5.89 8.92 17.03
N ILE A 114 -5.20 9.97 16.57
CA ILE A 114 -5.46 11.37 16.96
C ILE A 114 -6.07 12.21 15.84
N GLY A 115 -5.95 11.78 14.59
CA GLY A 115 -6.56 12.43 13.44
C GLY A 115 -6.54 11.53 12.24
N TYR A 116 -7.61 11.55 11.44
CA TYR A 116 -7.72 10.76 10.21
C TYR A 116 -8.58 11.50 9.18
N TRP A 117 -7.98 11.86 8.05
CA TRP A 117 -8.65 12.56 6.95
C TRP A 117 -8.48 11.75 5.67
N ARG A 118 -9.61 11.31 5.11
CA ARG A 118 -9.66 10.53 3.87
C ARG A 118 -9.80 11.37 2.62
N PHE A 119 -10.30 12.60 2.75
CA PHE A 119 -10.56 13.48 1.61
C PHE A 119 -11.55 12.88 0.58
N GLU A 120 -12.49 12.05 1.05
CA GLU A 120 -13.51 11.38 0.23
C GLU A 120 -14.91 11.97 0.40
N GLU A 121 -15.04 13.16 0.99
CA GLU A 121 -16.35 13.69 1.38
C GLU A 121 -17.18 14.21 0.20
N ASN A 122 -16.64 14.08 -1.02
CA ASN A 122 -17.19 14.53 -2.30
C ASN A 122 -17.42 16.05 -2.37
N SER A 123 -16.99 16.63 -3.49
CA SER A 123 -16.67 18.05 -3.70
C SER A 123 -17.71 19.09 -3.27
N GLY A 124 -17.23 20.22 -2.73
CA GLY A 124 -17.99 21.47 -2.58
C GLY A 124 -17.80 22.21 -1.25
N THR A 125 -17.15 21.55 -0.29
CA THR A 125 -16.83 22.14 1.01
C THR A 125 -15.40 22.66 1.04
N THR A 126 -15.14 23.65 1.90
CA THR A 126 -13.78 24.07 2.28
C THR A 126 -13.35 23.38 3.58
N THR A 127 -13.94 22.23 3.90
CA THR A 127 -13.78 21.54 5.19
C THR A 127 -13.53 20.08 4.94
N THR A 128 -12.48 19.54 5.57
CA THR A 128 -12.14 18.12 5.61
C THR A 128 -12.50 17.57 6.98
N TYR A 129 -13.12 16.41 7.03
CA TYR A 129 -13.59 15.85 8.29
C TYR A 129 -12.55 14.88 8.85
N ASP A 130 -12.03 15.22 10.03
CA ASP A 130 -11.40 14.25 10.91
C ASP A 130 -12.41 13.15 11.30
N LEU A 131 -12.13 11.93 10.85
CA LEU A 131 -12.89 10.71 11.11
C LEU A 131 -12.47 10.02 12.41
N SER A 132 -11.43 10.52 13.08
CA SER A 132 -11.14 10.13 14.46
C SER A 132 -12.18 10.70 15.42
N SER A 133 -12.12 10.30 16.68
CA SER A 133 -12.99 10.83 17.73
C SER A 133 -12.59 12.21 18.26
N ASN A 134 -11.55 12.84 17.70
CA ASN A 134 -10.95 14.06 18.25
C ASN A 134 -11.47 15.36 17.62
N GLY A 135 -12.18 15.30 16.49
CA GLY A 135 -12.82 16.46 15.89
C GLY A 135 -11.84 17.50 15.33
N ASN A 136 -10.65 17.08 14.93
CA ASN A 136 -9.62 17.93 14.33
C ASN A 136 -9.94 18.25 12.86
N HIS A 137 -11.15 18.73 12.56
CA HIS A 137 -11.56 19.02 11.19
C HIS A 137 -10.66 20.10 10.57
N GLY A 138 -10.27 19.90 9.31
CA GLY A 138 -9.39 20.80 8.58
C GLY A 138 -10.15 21.84 7.75
N THR A 139 -9.47 22.91 7.37
CA THR A 139 -9.97 23.89 6.39
C THR A 139 -9.13 23.81 5.12
N ILE A 140 -9.78 23.61 3.97
CA ILE A 140 -9.13 23.55 2.66
C ILE A 140 -8.80 24.97 2.20
N ASN A 141 -7.54 25.21 1.85
CA ASN A 141 -7.08 26.47 1.28
C ASN A 141 -6.33 26.19 -0.03
N GLY A 142 -6.96 26.51 -1.17
CA GLY A 142 -6.35 26.41 -2.50
C GLY A 142 -6.33 25.02 -3.14
N ALA A 143 -6.36 23.95 -2.34
CA ALA A 143 -6.46 22.58 -2.87
C ALA A 143 -7.87 22.26 -3.42
N THR A 144 -7.94 21.30 -4.35
CA THR A 144 -9.17 20.80 -4.97
C THR A 144 -9.19 19.28 -4.94
N TYR A 145 -10.38 18.68 -4.81
CA TYR A 145 -10.53 17.23 -4.91
C TYR A 145 -10.20 16.72 -6.32
N SER A 146 -9.63 15.51 -6.38
CA SER A 146 -9.25 14.81 -7.60
C SER A 146 -9.92 13.44 -7.65
N THR A 147 -10.13 12.89 -8.85
CA THR A 147 -10.56 11.50 -9.05
C THR A 147 -9.38 10.56 -9.28
N ASP A 148 -8.17 11.09 -9.37
CA ASP A 148 -6.94 10.29 -9.34
C ASP A 148 -6.69 9.84 -7.90
N VAL A 149 -6.92 8.56 -7.65
CA VAL A 149 -6.83 7.91 -6.34
C VAL A 149 -5.74 6.82 -6.40
N PRO A 150 -5.06 6.52 -5.29
CA PRO A 150 -4.08 5.45 -5.25
C PRO A 150 -4.70 4.14 -5.73
N LEU A 151 -3.96 3.43 -6.59
CA LEU A 151 -4.34 2.09 -7.05
C LEU A 151 -4.56 1.20 -5.83
N GLN A 152 -5.80 0.78 -5.60
CA GLN A 152 -6.14 -0.22 -4.59
C GLN A 152 -5.72 -1.61 -5.08
N PRO A 153 -4.76 -2.29 -4.44
CA PRO A 153 -4.56 -3.72 -4.69
C PRO A 153 -5.88 -4.46 -4.51
N ALA A 154 -6.32 -5.20 -5.53
CA ALA A 154 -7.54 -6.00 -5.43
C ALA A 154 -7.54 -6.85 -4.13
N THR A 155 -8.39 -6.48 -3.16
CA THR A 155 -8.44 -7.06 -1.81
C THR A 155 -9.25 -8.33 -1.72
N SER A 156 -10.14 -8.52 -2.68
CA SER A 156 -10.90 -9.73 -2.86
C SER A 156 -11.35 -9.82 -4.31
N PHE A 157 -11.45 -11.05 -4.81
CA PHE A 157 -12.12 -11.36 -6.07
C PHE A 157 -13.12 -12.46 -5.75
N SER A 158 -14.39 -12.26 -6.08
CA SER A 158 -15.42 -13.29 -5.90
C SER A 158 -15.31 -14.29 -7.04
N ILE A 159 -14.82 -15.48 -6.70
CA ILE A 159 -14.81 -16.62 -7.60
C ILE A 159 -16.11 -17.38 -7.38
N THR A 160 -17.07 -17.25 -8.30
CA THR A 160 -18.36 -17.95 -8.24
C THR A 160 -18.40 -19.12 -9.22
N GLY A 161 -18.84 -20.31 -8.77
CA GLY A 161 -18.94 -21.51 -9.60
C GLY A 161 -18.95 -22.78 -8.74
N THR A 162 -19.23 -23.94 -9.34
CA THR A 162 -19.30 -25.24 -8.63
C THR A 162 -17.98 -26.05 -8.67
N SER A 163 -16.94 -25.54 -9.32
CA SER A 163 -15.61 -26.17 -9.42
C SER A 163 -14.53 -25.19 -8.93
N GLY A 164 -13.59 -25.70 -8.15
CA GLY A 164 -12.75 -24.90 -7.25
C GLY A 164 -11.47 -24.38 -7.91
N PHE A 165 -11.36 -23.06 -8.04
CA PHE A 165 -10.08 -22.42 -8.35
C PHE A 165 -9.09 -22.62 -7.20
N ARG A 166 -7.82 -22.87 -7.52
CA ARG A 166 -6.71 -22.86 -6.54
C ARG A 166 -5.79 -21.67 -6.81
N MET A 167 -5.45 -20.95 -5.75
CA MET A 167 -4.45 -19.88 -5.77
C MET A 167 -3.14 -20.41 -5.20
N LEU A 168 -2.06 -20.21 -5.94
CA LEU A 168 -0.70 -20.56 -5.55
C LEU A 168 0.17 -19.29 -5.69
N SER A 169 1.06 -19.05 -4.73
CA SER A 169 2.11 -18.03 -4.85
C SER A 169 3.45 -18.74 -4.76
N SER A 170 4.37 -18.46 -5.69
CA SER A 170 5.70 -19.05 -5.62
C SER A 170 6.59 -18.27 -4.62
N PRO A 171 7.14 -18.92 -3.58
CA PRO A 171 8.00 -18.26 -2.59
C PRO A 171 9.42 -18.00 -3.12
N VAL A 172 9.79 -18.58 -4.27
CA VAL A 172 11.12 -18.48 -4.90
C VAL A 172 10.98 -18.29 -6.41
N SER A 173 12.00 -17.80 -7.09
CA SER A 173 12.07 -17.83 -8.56
C SER A 173 12.40 -19.25 -9.03
N GLY A 174 11.88 -19.68 -10.18
CA GLY A 174 12.23 -20.97 -10.76
C GLY A 174 12.15 -20.97 -12.27
N THR A 175 12.43 -22.12 -12.86
CA THR A 175 12.76 -22.23 -14.28
C THR A 175 11.53 -22.15 -15.18
N ILE A 176 10.45 -22.91 -14.94
CA ILE A 176 9.25 -22.93 -15.80
C ILE A 176 7.97 -23.23 -15.01
N TYR A 177 6.81 -22.80 -15.49
CA TYR A 177 5.52 -23.05 -14.82
C TYR A 177 5.09 -24.53 -14.84
N ALA A 178 5.50 -25.30 -15.86
CA ALA A 178 5.20 -26.74 -15.96
C ALA A 178 5.63 -27.53 -14.70
N ASP A 179 6.83 -27.25 -14.18
CA ASP A 179 7.36 -27.93 -12.98
C ASP A 179 6.48 -27.71 -11.74
N LEU A 180 5.81 -26.55 -11.63
CA LEU A 180 4.96 -26.20 -10.50
C LEU A 180 3.56 -26.80 -10.63
N LEU A 181 3.09 -26.99 -11.87
CA LEU A 181 1.71 -27.34 -12.18
C LEU A 181 1.56 -28.80 -12.67
N GLU A 182 2.62 -29.60 -12.64
CA GLU A 182 2.68 -30.98 -13.14
C GLU A 182 1.54 -31.88 -12.63
N GLU A 183 1.09 -31.69 -11.39
CA GLU A 183 0.04 -32.50 -10.75
C GLU A 183 -1.39 -31.96 -11.01
N LEU A 184 -1.52 -30.85 -11.74
CA LEU A 184 -2.80 -30.22 -12.05
C LEU A 184 -3.10 -30.34 -13.54
N TRP A 185 -4.36 -30.61 -13.87
CA TRP A 185 -4.79 -30.61 -15.26
C TRP A 185 -4.82 -29.18 -15.83
N THR A 186 -4.13 -28.97 -16.95
CA THR A 186 -3.95 -27.68 -17.61
C THR A 186 -4.50 -27.68 -19.04
N GLN A 187 -4.92 -26.52 -19.56
CA GLN A 187 -5.47 -26.39 -20.90
C GLN A 187 -5.26 -25.01 -21.53
N GLY A 188 -5.47 -24.93 -22.85
CA GLY A 188 -5.67 -23.68 -23.59
C GLY A 188 -4.41 -22.84 -23.82
N MET A 189 -3.24 -23.47 -23.72
CA MET A 189 -1.91 -22.85 -23.82
C MET A 189 -0.87 -23.87 -24.28
N ALA A 190 0.23 -23.41 -24.89
CA ALA A 190 1.31 -24.33 -25.29
C ALA A 190 1.86 -25.07 -24.06
N GLY A 191 2.19 -26.36 -24.21
CA GLY A 191 2.71 -27.21 -23.13
C GLY A 191 1.67 -27.78 -22.16
N SER A 192 0.40 -27.33 -22.22
CA SER A 192 -0.66 -27.87 -21.35
C SER A 192 -1.16 -29.27 -21.75
N ASP A 193 -1.94 -29.92 -20.88
CA ASP A 193 -2.53 -31.24 -21.16
C ASP A 193 -3.50 -31.23 -22.35
N ASP A 194 -4.25 -30.13 -22.53
CA ASP A 194 -5.07 -29.90 -23.72
C ASP A 194 -4.87 -28.47 -24.28
N PRO A 195 -3.83 -28.25 -25.10
CA PRO A 195 -3.48 -26.91 -25.62
C PRO A 195 -4.56 -26.28 -26.50
N ASN A 196 -5.49 -27.09 -27.04
CA ASN A 196 -6.50 -26.63 -27.98
C ASN A 196 -7.90 -26.50 -27.34
N HIS A 197 -8.02 -26.67 -26.02
CA HIS A 197 -9.30 -26.63 -25.28
C HIS A 197 -9.93 -25.23 -25.12
N GLY A 198 -9.69 -24.31 -26.05
CA GLY A 198 -10.12 -22.92 -25.92
C GLY A 198 -9.21 -22.11 -25.00
N ALA A 199 -9.80 -21.37 -24.04
CA ALA A 199 -9.05 -20.42 -23.21
C ALA A 199 -8.17 -21.12 -22.16
N ALA A 200 -7.06 -20.46 -21.80
CA ALA A 200 -6.15 -20.97 -20.77
C ALA A 200 -6.84 -21.03 -19.40
N ASN A 201 -6.60 -22.12 -18.67
CA ASN A 201 -7.07 -22.29 -17.29
C ASN A 201 -6.03 -21.88 -16.23
N VAL A 202 -4.83 -21.46 -16.67
CA VAL A 202 -3.76 -20.92 -15.83
C VAL A 202 -3.60 -19.43 -16.12
N TRP A 203 -3.59 -18.64 -15.06
CA TRP A 203 -3.48 -17.19 -15.10
C TRP A 203 -2.37 -16.74 -14.15
N THR A 204 -1.59 -15.75 -14.58
CA THR A 204 -0.50 -15.18 -13.78
C THR A 204 -0.76 -13.71 -13.51
N ARG A 205 -0.29 -13.23 -12.37
CA ARG A 205 -0.33 -11.83 -11.96
C ARG A 205 1.07 -11.40 -11.59
N SER A 206 1.64 -10.50 -12.39
CA SER A 206 2.92 -9.91 -12.05
C SER A 206 2.78 -8.97 -10.86
N SER A 207 3.75 -9.04 -9.95
CA SER A 207 3.99 -8.08 -8.88
C SER A 207 4.12 -6.63 -9.37
N SER A 208 4.51 -6.43 -10.63
CA SER A 208 4.69 -5.10 -11.24
C SER A 208 3.45 -4.51 -11.91
N SER A 209 2.62 -5.34 -12.56
CA SER A 209 1.47 -4.87 -13.36
C SER A 209 0.13 -4.97 -12.64
N SER A 210 0.06 -5.79 -11.58
CA SER A 210 -1.18 -6.05 -10.83
C SER A 210 -2.38 -6.55 -11.66
N SER A 211 -2.20 -6.86 -12.95
CA SER A 211 -3.24 -7.40 -13.84
C SER A 211 -3.08 -8.90 -14.03
N TRP A 212 -4.19 -9.64 -14.05
CA TRP A 212 -4.19 -11.04 -14.43
C TRP A 212 -4.06 -11.19 -15.95
N GLN A 213 -3.17 -12.09 -16.38
CA GLN A 213 -2.98 -12.44 -17.78
C GLN A 213 -3.06 -13.96 -17.92
N ALA A 214 -3.67 -14.42 -19.00
CA ALA A 214 -3.65 -15.84 -19.36
C ALA A 214 -2.21 -16.24 -19.68
N LEU A 215 -1.75 -17.34 -19.08
CA LEU A 215 -0.42 -17.86 -19.38
C LEU A 215 -0.41 -18.42 -20.81
N THR A 216 0.66 -18.18 -21.55
CA THR A 216 0.71 -18.47 -23.00
C THR A 216 1.49 -19.74 -23.32
N ASP A 217 2.54 -20.01 -22.56
CA ASP A 217 3.44 -21.14 -22.77
C ASP A 217 3.90 -21.73 -21.44
N LEU A 218 3.35 -22.90 -21.09
CA LEU A 218 3.62 -23.56 -19.81
C LEU A 218 5.09 -24.02 -19.67
N ASP A 219 5.72 -24.36 -20.80
CA ASP A 219 7.04 -24.98 -20.87
C ASP A 219 8.18 -23.95 -20.99
N ASN A 220 7.87 -22.71 -21.40
CA ASN A 220 8.88 -21.68 -21.65
C ASN A 220 8.70 -20.41 -20.81
N ASP A 221 7.50 -20.14 -20.30
CA ASP A 221 7.27 -18.99 -19.44
C ASP A 221 7.84 -19.29 -18.03
N THR A 222 8.52 -18.29 -17.45
CA THR A 222 9.20 -18.40 -16.14
C THR A 222 8.49 -17.54 -15.09
N TYR A 223 8.67 -17.84 -13.80
CA TYR A 223 8.04 -17.09 -12.71
C TYR A 223 9.05 -16.31 -11.86
N THR A 224 8.65 -15.10 -11.48
CA THR A 224 9.39 -14.29 -10.50
C THR A 224 8.85 -14.58 -9.10
N ALA A 225 9.75 -14.55 -8.10
CA ALA A 225 9.33 -14.66 -6.70
C ALA A 225 8.32 -13.56 -6.36
N GLY A 226 7.20 -13.94 -5.74
CA GLY A 226 6.13 -13.00 -5.38
C GLY A 226 5.05 -12.78 -6.45
N ASP A 227 5.19 -13.33 -7.66
CA ASP A 227 4.10 -13.34 -8.64
C ASP A 227 2.98 -14.31 -8.22
N GLY A 228 1.74 -13.95 -8.54
CA GLY A 228 0.55 -14.74 -8.22
C GLY A 228 0.18 -15.69 -9.36
N ILE A 229 -0.26 -16.90 -9.03
CA ILE A 229 -0.74 -17.89 -10.00
C ILE A 229 -2.16 -18.32 -9.59
N LEU A 230 -3.07 -18.31 -10.57
CA LEU A 230 -4.44 -18.77 -10.42
C LEU A 230 -4.68 -19.90 -11.42
N VAL A 231 -5.05 -21.08 -10.92
CA VAL A 231 -5.36 -22.26 -11.74
C VAL A 231 -6.79 -22.68 -11.50
N TYR A 232 -7.55 -22.84 -12.58
CA TYR A 232 -8.86 -23.48 -12.53
C TYR A 232 -8.70 -24.99 -12.60
N VAL A 233 -9.02 -25.66 -11.48
CA VAL A 233 -8.94 -27.12 -11.32
C VAL A 233 -10.35 -27.68 -11.40
N PHE A 234 -10.54 -28.69 -12.24
CA PHE A 234 -11.82 -29.37 -12.46
C PHE A 234 -12.14 -30.39 -11.36
#